data_AF-A0A2T4LP47-F1
#
_entry.id   AF-A0A2T4LP47-F1
#
_cell.length_a   1.000
_cell.length_b   1.000
_cell.length_c   1.000
_cell.angle_alpha   90.00
_cell.angle_beta   90.00
_cell.angle_gamma   90.00
#
_symmetry.space_group_name_H-M   'P 1'
#
loop_
_entity.id
_entity.type
_entity.pdbx_description
1 polymer ?
#
loop_
_entity_poly.entity_id
_entity_poly.type
_entity_poly.pdbx_seq_one_letter_code
_entity_poly.pdbx_strand_id
1 'polypeptide(L)' 'MNHKRIAHQILARLPTHVNNVSVRYIDSLVRQYARNKKDFSAIKRIINQKRKKAFNYGKNSRRQYNQYL' A
#
# COMPACT_ATOMS: atom_id res chain seq x y z
N MET A 1 9.90 7.90 -15.48
CA MET A 1 8.93 6.92 -14.93
C MET A 1 8.04 7.61 -13.91
N ASN A 2 6.71 7.40 -13.96
CA ASN A 2 5.79 8.02 -12.99
C ASN A 2 5.49 7.05 -11.84
N HIS A 3 6.27 7.11 -10.76
CA HIS A 3 6.16 6.17 -9.63
C HIS A 3 4.80 6.23 -8.94
N LYS A 4 4.18 7.43 -8.86
CA LYS A 4 2.84 7.59 -8.27
C LYS A 4 1.80 6.84 -9.08
N ARG A 5 1.77 7.04 -10.41
CA ARG A 5 0.81 6.36 -11.30
C ARG A 5 0.94 4.84 -11.19
N ILE A 6 2.16 4.33 -11.17
CA ILE A 6 2.41 2.88 -11.05
C ILE A 6 2.00 2.35 -9.68
N ALA A 7 2.34 3.05 -8.60
CA ALA A 7 1.88 2.67 -7.26
C ALA A 7 0.34 2.61 -7.19
N HIS A 8 -0.36 3.57 -7.80
CA HIS A 8 -1.82 3.57 -7.89
C HIS A 8 -2.36 2.38 -8.71
N GLN A 9 -1.72 2.04 -9.83
CA GLN A 9 -2.08 0.85 -10.62
C GLN A 9 -1.90 -0.45 -9.84
N ILE A 10 -0.79 -0.57 -9.10
CA ILE A 10 -0.54 -1.74 -8.24
C ILE A 10 -1.62 -1.84 -7.17
N LEU A 11 -1.92 -0.74 -6.48
CA LEU A 11 -2.95 -0.70 -5.43
C LEU A 11 -4.35 -1.06 -5.95
N ALA A 12 -4.72 -0.59 -7.15
CA ALA A 12 -6.01 -0.86 -7.76
C ALA A 12 -6.19 -2.33 -8.20
N ARG A 13 -5.09 -3.05 -8.43
CA ARG A 13 -5.08 -4.46 -8.82
C ARG A 13 -4.94 -5.42 -7.64
N LEU A 14 -4.91 -4.92 -6.41
CA LEU A 14 -4.82 -5.79 -5.24
C LEU A 14 -6.14 -6.56 -5.05
N PRO A 15 -6.08 -7.88 -4.78
CA PRO A 15 -7.29 -8.68 -4.58
C PRO A 15 -8.01 -8.35 -3.27
N THR A 16 -7.31 -7.69 -2.35
CA THR A 16 -7.83 -7.31 -1.03
C THR A 16 -7.29 -5.94 -0.64
N HIS A 17 -7.80 -5.41 0.47
CA HIS A 17 -7.27 -4.20 1.07
C HIS A 17 -5.74 -4.29 1.31
N VAL A 18 -5.01 -3.20 1.02
CA VAL A 18 -3.53 -3.12 1.03
C VAL A 18 -2.88 -3.58 2.34
N ASN A 19 -3.59 -3.48 3.46
CA ASN A 19 -3.08 -3.92 4.77
C ASN A 19 -3.00 -5.44 4.91
N ASN A 20 -3.87 -6.17 4.21
CA ASN A 20 -3.96 -7.64 4.27
C ASN A 20 -3.03 -8.31 3.26
N VAL A 21 -2.33 -7.53 2.44
CA VAL A 21 -1.42 -8.02 1.44
C VAL A 21 -0.02 -8.17 2.03
N SER A 22 0.63 -9.30 1.77
CA SER A 22 1.99 -9.56 2.24
C SER A 22 3.01 -8.64 1.56
N VAL A 23 4.08 -8.28 2.28
CA VAL A 23 5.16 -7.44 1.71
C VAL A 23 5.81 -8.14 0.52
N ARG A 24 6.00 -9.46 0.59
CA ARG A 24 6.59 -10.27 -0.49
C ARG A 24 5.76 -10.19 -1.78
N TYR A 25 4.43 -10.21 -1.67
CA TYR A 25 3.55 -10.05 -2.82
C TYR A 25 3.64 -8.65 -3.44
N ILE A 26 3.63 -7.60 -2.61
CA ILE A 26 3.81 -6.22 -3.08
C ILE A 26 5.17 -6.08 -3.77
N ASP A 27 6.24 -6.63 -3.20
CA ASP A 27 7.57 -6.59 -3.80
C ASP A 27 7.60 -7.29 -5.16
N SER A 28 6.92 -8.43 -5.31
CA SER A 28 6.77 -9.12 -6.59
C SER A 28 6.07 -8.23 -7.63
N LEU A 29 4.95 -7.59 -7.25
CA LEU A 29 4.23 -6.67 -8.14
C LEU A 29 5.10 -5.46 -8.52
N VAL A 30 5.83 -4.86 -7.58
CA VAL A 30 6.71 -3.71 -7.89
C VAL A 30 7.84 -4.12 -8.84
N ARG A 31 8.41 -5.33 -8.70
CA ARG A 31 9.45 -5.85 -9.60
C ARG A 31 9.00 -6.00 -11.06
N GLN A 32 7.71 -6.14 -11.32
CA GLN A 32 7.17 -6.16 -12.69
C GLN A 32 7.31 -4.81 -13.39
N TYR A 33 7.33 -3.71 -12.63
CA TYR A 33 7.43 -2.35 -13.16
C TYR A 33 8.81 -1.70 -12.98
N ALA A 34 9.57 -2.12 -11.97
CA ALA A 34 10.88 -1.56 -11.66
C ALA A 34 11.90 -2.68 -11.39
N ARG A 35 12.86 -2.83 -12.31
CA ARG A 35 14.00 -3.74 -12.15
C ARG A 35 15.17 -3.10 -11.40
N ASN A 36 15.32 -1.77 -11.47
CA ASN A 36 16.38 -1.06 -10.77
C ASN A 36 15.98 -0.74 -9.31
N LYS A 37 16.98 -0.62 -8.43
CA LYS A 37 16.79 -0.41 -6.99
C LYS A 37 16.11 0.93 -6.66
N LYS A 38 16.42 1.98 -7.43
CA LYS A 38 15.93 3.34 -7.19
C LYS A 38 14.42 3.43 -7.40
N ASP A 39 13.93 2.96 -8.55
CA ASP A 39 12.52 2.99 -8.91
C ASP A 39 11.71 2.00 -8.06
N PHE A 40 12.29 0.83 -7.77
CA PHE A 40 11.68 -0.14 -6.87
C PHE A 40 11.40 0.47 -5.49
N SER A 41 12.42 1.11 -4.89
CA SER A 41 12.31 1.74 -3.58
C SER A 41 11.30 2.89 -3.58
N ALA A 42 11.31 3.72 -4.63
CA ALA A 42 10.39 4.85 -4.77
C ALA A 42 8.92 4.40 -4.81
N ILE A 43 8.59 3.38 -5.62
CA ILE A 43 7.23 2.84 -5.70
C ILE A 43 6.82 2.18 -4.38
N LYS A 44 7.69 1.34 -3.80
CA LYS A 44 7.43 0.67 -2.53
C LYS A 44 7.14 1.67 -1.40
N ARG A 45 7.87 2.78 -1.36
CA ARG A 45 7.65 3.86 -0.38
C ARG A 45 6.25 4.47 -0.49
N ILE A 46 5.76 4.73 -1.70
CA ILE A 46 4.42 5.30 -1.93
C ILE A 46 3.33 4.32 -1.46
N ILE A 47 3.46 3.03 -1.80
CA ILE A 47 2.53 1.98 -1.37
C ILE A 47 2.50 1.88 0.16
N ASN A 48 3.66 1.88 0.81
CA ASN A 48 3.76 1.81 2.27
C ASN A 48 3.16 3.04 2.96
N GLN A 49 3.29 4.24 2.38
CA GLN A 49 2.63 5.44 2.91
C GLN A 49 1.10 5.30 2.87
N LYS A 50 0.53 4.76 1.78
CA LYS A 50 -0.91 4.49 1.67
C LYS A 50 -1.36 3.43 2.68
N ARG A 51 -0.56 2.38 2.86
CA ARG A 51 -0.79 1.32 3.85
C ARG A 51 -0.84 1.87 5.29
N LYS A 52 0.13 2.72 5.68
CA LYS A 52 0.12 3.41 6.99
C LYS A 52 -1.12 4.28 7.18
N LYS A 53 -1.49 5.07 6.16
CA LYS A 53 -2.71 5.90 6.23
C LYS A 53 -3.96 5.05 6.44
N ALA A 54 -4.14 4.00 5.65
CA ALA A 54 -5.32 3.13 5.74
C ALA A 54 -5.39 2.38 7.09
N PHE A 55 -4.24 1.96 7.63
CA PHE A 55 -4.17 1.39 8.98
C PHE A 55 -4.62 2.38 10.05
N ASN A 56 -4.17 3.64 9.98
CA ASN A 56 -4.55 4.68 10.94
C ASN A 56 -6.05 5.01 10.88
N TYR A 57 -6.66 5.05 9.70
CA TYR A 57 -8.12 5.22 9.56
C TYR A 57 -8.90 4.06 10.21
N GLY A 58 -8.48 2.81 9.99
CA GLY A 58 -9.12 1.64 10.63
C GLY A 58 -9.02 1.65 12.15
N LYS A 59 -7.90 2.14 12.72
CA LYS A 59 -7.73 2.27 14.17
C LYS A 59 -8.64 3.34 14.78
N ASN A 60 -8.82 4.47 14.09
CA ASN A 60 -9.69 5.55 14.57
C ASN A 60 -11.18 5.18 14.48
N SER A 61 -11.59 4.48 13.42
CA SER A 61 -12.97 3.97 13.28
C SER A 61 -13.35 2.96 14.37
N ARG A 62 -12.46 2.01 14.70
CA ARG A 62 -12.69 1.06 15.81
C ARG A 62 -12.76 1.74 17.18
N ARG A 63 -11.97 2.79 17.41
CA ARG A 63 -12.01 3.56 18.66
C ARG A 63 -13.32 4.33 18.83
N GLN A 64 -13.83 4.93 17.75
CA GLN A 64 -15.13 5.61 17.77
C GLN A 64 -16.27 4.63 18.10
N TYR A 65 -16.29 3.43 17.50
CA TYR A 65 -17.32 2.43 17.79
C TYR A 65 -17.38 2.04 19.27
N ASN A 66 -16.22 1.83 19.91
CA ASN A 66 -16.15 1.47 21.34
C ASN A 66 -16.47 2.62 22.31
N GLN A 67 -16.65 3.87 21.83
CA GLN A 67 -17.08 4.99 22.68
C GLN A 67 -18.60 5.13 22.77
N TYR A 68 -19.35 4.39 21.94
CA TYR A 68 -20.81 4.38 21.90
C TYR A 68 -21.41 3.07 22.45
N LEU A 69 -20.59 2.24 23.11
CA LEU A 69 -20.96 1.03 23.86
C LEU A 69 -20.75 1.30 25.35
#